data_AF-A0A5J6U699-F1
#
_entry.id   AF-A0A5J6U699-F1
#
_cell.length_a   1.000
_cell.length_b   1.000
_cell.length_c   1.000
_cell.angle_alpha   90.00
_cell.angle_beta   90.00
_cell.angle_gamma   90.00
#
_symmetry.space_group_name_H-M   'P 1'
#
loop_
_entity.id
_entity.type
_entity.pdbx_description
1 polymer ?
#
loop_
_entity_poly.entity_id
_entity_poly.type
_entity_poly.pdbx_seq_one_letter_code
_entity_poly.pdbx_strand_id
1 'polypeptide(L)' 'MARPDGAEVLDRLTDRERQVLALMAQGRSNAGIAETLVVSERAVAKHINAIFTKLDMPPAADVNRRVLAVVRFLGRT' A
#
# COMPACT_ATOMS: atom_id res chain seq x y z
N MET A 1 15.90 13.75 15.17
CA MET A 1 14.51 13.54 14.71
C MET A 1 14.32 12.04 14.55
N ALA A 2 13.46 11.42 15.38
CA ALA A 2 13.13 10.01 15.22
C ALA A 2 12.53 9.80 13.82
N ARG A 3 13.00 8.80 13.07
CA ARG A 3 12.21 8.32 11.92
C ARG A 3 10.87 7.90 12.51
N PRO A 4 9.72 8.39 12.02
CA PRO A 4 8.44 7.90 12.51
C PRO A 4 8.47 6.39 12.35
N ASP A 5 8.20 5.67 13.44
CA ASP A 5 8.25 4.22 13.43
C ASP A 5 7.33 3.73 12.32
N GLY A 6 7.71 2.66 11.62
CA GLY A 6 6.92 2.13 10.50
C GLY A 6 5.45 1.87 10.88
N ALA A 7 5.19 1.68 12.17
CA ALA A 7 3.86 1.58 12.76
C ALA A 7 3.01 2.86 12.64
N GLU A 8 3.52 4.03 13.06
CA GLU A 8 2.76 5.30 13.04
C GLU A 8 2.37 5.71 11.62
N VAL A 9 3.24 5.44 10.64
CA VAL A 9 2.99 5.79 9.24
C VAL A 9 1.86 4.94 8.65
N LEU A 10 1.76 3.67 9.04
CA LEU A 10 0.71 2.76 8.57
C LEU A 10 -0.65 3.02 9.25
N ASP A 11 -0.68 3.66 10.42
CA ASP A 11 -1.93 4.01 11.11
C ASP A 11 -2.71 5.12 10.38
N ARG A 12 -2.04 5.86 9.48
CA ARG A 12 -2.69 6.84 8.58
C ARG A 12 -3.56 6.19 7.49
N LEU A 13 -3.41 4.89 7.25
CA LEU A 13 -4.19 4.17 6.26
C LEU A 13 -5.62 3.91 6.76
N THR A 14 -6.60 3.86 5.85
CA THR A 14 -7.93 3.34 6.17
C THR A 14 -7.91 1.81 6.22
N ASP A 15 -8.96 1.20 6.77
CA ASP A 15 -9.09 -0.27 6.77
C ASP A 15 -9.03 -0.85 5.36
N ARG A 16 -9.68 -0.19 4.39
CA ARG A 16 -9.66 -0.64 3.00
C ARG A 16 -8.26 -0.53 2.39
N GLU A 17 -7.53 0.54 2.68
CA GLU A 17 -6.15 0.71 2.21
C GLU A 17 -5.20 -0.34 2.83
N ARG A 18 -5.38 -0.65 4.12
CA ARG A 18 -4.64 -1.76 4.78
C ARG A 18 -4.93 -3.11 4.13
N GLN A 19 -6.19 -3.41 3.83
CA GLN A 19 -6.57 -4.66 3.14
C GLN A 19 -5.92 -4.76 1.75
N VAL A 20 -5.97 -3.68 0.97
CA VAL A 20 -5.30 -3.63 -0.33
C VAL A 20 -3.80 -3.87 -0.14
N LEU A 21 -3.14 -3.19 0.80
CA LEU A 21 -1.71 -3.36 1.07
C LEU A 21 -1.33 -4.78 1.53
N ALA A 22 -2.16 -5.41 2.36
CA ALA A 22 -1.98 -6.79 2.77
C ALA A 22 -2.07 -7.76 1.58
N LEU A 23 -3.02 -7.56 0.65
CA LEU A 23 -3.12 -8.37 -0.57
C LEU A 23 -1.96 -8.08 -1.54
N MET A 24 -1.46 -6.84 -1.59
CA MET A 24 -0.22 -6.53 -2.32
C MET A 24 0.97 -7.30 -1.75
N ALA A 25 1.08 -7.41 -0.43
CA ALA A 25 2.15 -8.14 0.24
C ALA A 25 2.08 -9.67 -0.01
N GLN A 26 0.90 -10.19 -0.30
CA GLN A 26 0.69 -11.57 -0.77
C GLN A 26 1.03 -11.75 -2.26
N GLY A 27 1.54 -10.73 -2.95
CA GLY A 27 1.91 -10.79 -4.36
C GLY A 27 0.73 -10.70 -5.34
N ARG A 28 -0.46 -10.32 -4.88
CA ARG A 28 -1.64 -10.20 -5.76
C ARG A 28 -1.49 -9.03 -6.73
N SER A 29 -1.95 -9.22 -7.98
CA SER A 29 -2.10 -8.16 -8.99
C SER A 29 -3.31 -7.27 -8.70
N ASN A 30 -3.49 -6.16 -9.44
CA ASN A 30 -4.68 -5.32 -9.27
C ASN A 30 -5.98 -6.09 -9.56
N ALA A 31 -6.00 -6.91 -10.61
CA ALA A 31 -7.10 -7.82 -10.92
C ALA A 31 -7.39 -8.80 -9.76
N GLY A 32 -6.37 -9.46 -9.21
CA GLY A 32 -6.55 -10.39 -8.10
C GLY A 32 -7.03 -9.71 -6.81
N ILE A 33 -6.58 -8.47 -6.55
CA ILE A 33 -7.10 -7.66 -5.43
C ILE A 33 -8.55 -7.26 -5.68
N ALA A 34 -8.87 -6.84 -6.90
CA ALA A 34 -10.21 -6.42 -7.31
C ALA A 34 -11.22 -7.55 -7.15
N GLU A 35 -10.85 -8.75 -7.60
CA GLU A 35 -11.63 -9.98 -7.40
C GLU A 35 -11.84 -10.28 -5.92
N THR A 36 -10.78 -10.29 -5.12
CA THR A 36 -10.85 -10.62 -3.68
C THR A 36 -11.72 -9.62 -2.90
N LEU A 37 -11.65 -8.34 -3.24
CA LEU A 37 -12.38 -7.28 -2.54
C LEU A 37 -13.74 -6.95 -3.18
N VAL A 38 -14.11 -7.64 -4.27
CA VAL A 38 -15.34 -7.42 -5.05
C VAL A 38 -15.51 -5.95 -5.45
N VAL A 39 -14.47 -5.39 -6.10
CA VAL A 39 -14.43 -4.01 -6.61
C VAL A 39 -13.81 -3.97 -8.01
N SER A 40 -13.79 -2.81 -8.66
CA SER A 40 -13.09 -2.66 -9.94
C SER A 40 -11.58 -2.48 -9.77
N GLU A 41 -10.79 -2.87 -10.78
CA GLU A 41 -9.34 -2.59 -10.82
C GLU A 41 -9.04 -1.10 -10.72
N ARG A 42 -9.92 -0.25 -11.27
CA ARG A 42 -9.82 1.21 -11.14
C ARG A 42 -9.94 1.66 -9.68
N ALA A 43 -10.83 1.05 -8.89
CA ALA A 43 -10.94 1.32 -7.47
C ALA A 43 -9.68 0.88 -6.72
N VAL A 44 -9.12 -0.28 -7.05
CA VAL A 44 -7.84 -0.75 -6.50
C VAL A 44 -6.71 0.23 -6.80
N ALA A 45 -6.59 0.69 -8.05
CA ALA A 45 -5.59 1.69 -8.44
C ALA A 45 -5.76 3.01 -7.67
N LYS A 46 -7.01 3.45 -7.41
CA LYS A 46 -7.29 4.62 -6.58
C LYS A 46 -6.80 4.42 -5.15
N HIS A 47 -7.06 3.25 -4.54
CA HIS A 47 -6.56 2.93 -3.20
C HIS A 47 -5.03 2.88 -3.16
N ILE A 48 -4.38 2.28 -4.16
CA ILE A 48 -2.91 2.25 -4.26
C ILE A 48 -2.32 3.67 -4.30
N ASN A 49 -2.89 4.56 -5.12
CA ASN A 49 -2.43 5.94 -5.17
C ASN A 49 -2.63 6.66 -3.83
N ALA A 50 -3.76 6.46 -3.16
CA ALA A 50 -4.02 7.02 -1.84
C ALA A 50 -3.01 6.51 -0.79
N ILE A 51 -2.65 5.22 -0.84
CA ILE A 51 -1.61 4.63 0.01
C ILE A 51 -0.27 5.34 -0.24
N PHE A 52 0.16 5.51 -1.48
CA PHE A 52 1.43 6.18 -1.77
C PHE A 52 1.45 7.62 -1.24
N THR A 53 0.36 8.36 -1.40
CA THR A 53 0.25 9.71 -0.83
C THR A 53 0.35 9.68 0.70
N LYS A 54 -0.38 8.78 1.36
CA LYS A 54 -0.40 8.69 2.83
C LYS A 54 0.88 8.17 3.45
N LEU A 55 1.67 7.39 2.71
CA LEU A 55 2.97 6.90 3.16
C LEU A 55 4.12 7.83 2.74
N ASP A 56 3.81 9.03 2.25
CA ASP A 56 4.76 10.03 1.77
C ASP A 56 5.74 9.43 0.74
N MET A 57 5.20 8.71 -0.25
CA MET A 57 5.95 8.05 -1.33
C MET A 57 5.77 8.80 -2.66
N PRO A 58 6.54 9.88 -2.89
CA PRO A 58 6.52 10.56 -4.18
C PRO A 58 6.96 9.62 -5.30
N PRO A 59 6.60 9.92 -6.56
CA PRO A 59 7.15 9.20 -7.71
C PRO A 59 8.68 9.18 -7.67
N ALA A 60 9.26 8.00 -7.83
CA ALA A 60 10.69 7.78 -7.92
C ALA A 60 10.97 7.00 -9.19
N ALA A 61 12.03 7.35 -9.92
CA ALA A 61 12.37 6.73 -11.20
C ALA A 61 13.11 5.40 -11.03
N ASP A 62 13.83 5.24 -9.92
CA ASP A 62 14.73 4.15 -9.60
C ASP A 62 14.14 3.12 -8.63
N VAL A 63 12.96 3.38 -8.05
CA VAL A 63 12.33 2.53 -7.04
C VAL A 63 10.90 2.15 -7.40
N ASN A 64 10.58 0.87 -7.30
CA ASN A 64 9.20 0.39 -7.40
C ASN A 64 8.44 0.72 -6.09
N ARG A 65 7.58 1.75 -6.14
CA ARG A 65 6.78 2.20 -5.00
C ARG A 65 5.90 1.11 -4.37
N ARG A 66 5.42 0.16 -5.16
CA ARG A 66 4.60 -0.95 -4.64
C ARG A 66 5.45 -1.87 -3.75
N VAL A 67 6.64 -2.23 -4.23
CA VAL A 67 7.58 -3.06 -3.46
C VAL A 67 8.01 -2.34 -2.19
N LEU A 68 8.34 -1.04 -2.29
CA LEU A 68 8.71 -0.23 -1.12
C LEU A 68 7.56 -0.17 -0.09
N ALA A 69 6.32 0.00 -0.53
CA ALA A 69 5.16 0.00 0.36
C ALA A 69 4.98 -1.35 1.07
N VAL A 70 5.17 -2.46 0.35
CA VAL A 70 5.12 -3.81 0.94
C VAL A 70 6.26 -4.03 1.94
N VAL A 71 7.48 -3.63 1.62
CA VAL A 71 8.62 -3.76 2.54
C VAL A 71 8.37 -2.97 3.84
N ARG A 72 7.85 -1.74 3.75
CA ARG A 72 7.47 -0.96 4.93
C ARG A 72 6.35 -1.63 5.73
N PHE A 73 5.41 -2.27 5.06
CA PHE A 73 4.30 -2.98 5.69
C PHE A 73 4.78 -4.22 6.47
N LEU A 74 5.61 -5.04 5.85
CA LEU A 74 6.14 -6.26 6.47
C LEU A 74 7.12 -5.98 7.61
N GLY A 75 7.91 -4.91 7.52
CA GLY A 75 8.82 -4.51 8.62
C GLY A 75 8.12 -4.02 9.90
N ARG A 76 6.79 -3.92 9.91
CA ARG A 76 5.97 -3.66 11.12
C ARG A 76 5.52 -4.96 11.81
N THR A 77 5.48 -6.08 11.08
CA THR A 77 4.91 -7.35 11.55
C THR A 77 5.97 -8.20 12.24
#